data_AF-A0A6L3XX16-F1
#
_entry.id   AF-A0A6L3XX16-F1
#
_cell.length_a   1.000
_cell.length_b   1.000
_cell.length_c   1.000
_cell.angle_alpha   90.00
_cell.angle_beta   90.00
_cell.angle_gamma   90.00
#
_symmetry.space_group_name_H-M   'P 1'
#
loop_
_entity.id
_entity.type
_entity.pdbx_description
1 polymer ?
#
loop_
_entity_poly.entity_id
_entity_poly.type
_entity_poly.pdbx_seq_one_letter_code
_entity_poly.pdbx_strand_id
1 'polypeptide(L)' 'MKYDTSELCDIYQEDVNVVEPLFSNFGGRSSFGGQIITVKCFEDNGLLYDLLEENGRGRVLLVDGGGSGRRALIDAGL' A
#
# COMPACT_ATOMS: atom_id res chain seq x y z
N MET A 1 -4.60 -5.10 -15.23
CA MET A 1 -3.21 -5.51 -15.49
C MET A 1 -2.77 -6.36 -14.31
N LYS A 2 -2.24 -7.55 -14.57
CA LYS A 2 -1.67 -8.42 -13.54
C LYS A 2 -0.18 -8.10 -13.48
N TYR A 3 0.29 -7.67 -12.33
CA TYR A 3 1.72 -7.56 -12.02
C TYR A 3 2.15 -8.91 -11.45
N ASP A 4 3.04 -9.60 -12.16
CA ASP A 4 3.65 -10.83 -11.68
C ASP A 4 4.97 -10.46 -11.00
N THR A 5 4.98 -10.47 -9.67
CA THR A 5 6.16 -10.06 -8.89
C THR A 5 7.32 -11.02 -9.06
N SER A 6 7.06 -12.30 -9.39
CA SER A 6 8.13 -13.25 -9.69
C SER A 6 8.82 -12.89 -10.99
N GLU A 7 8.06 -12.58 -12.03
CA GLU A 7 8.61 -12.13 -13.32
C GLU A 7 9.42 -10.83 -13.17
N LEU A 8 8.96 -9.89 -12.33
CA LEU A 8 9.72 -8.67 -12.05
C LEU A 8 11.05 -8.96 -11.37
N CYS A 9 11.10 -9.88 -10.40
CA CYS A 9 12.36 -10.29 -9.77
C CYS A 9 13.32 -10.95 -10.77
N ASP A 10 12.79 -11.75 -11.70
CA ASP A 10 13.61 -12.44 -12.71
C ASP A 10 14.26 -11.45 -13.69
N ILE A 11 13.52 -10.41 -14.11
CA ILE A 11 13.96 -9.42 -15.10
C ILE A 11 14.85 -8.33 -14.47
N TYR A 12 14.52 -7.88 -13.26
CA TYR A 12 15.11 -6.69 -12.61
C TYR A 12 15.82 -7.05 -11.30
N GLN A 13 16.68 -8.07 -11.34
CA GLN A 13 17.27 -8.70 -10.16
C GLN A 13 17.95 -7.73 -9.17
N GLU A 14 18.64 -6.71 -9.67
CA GLU A 14 19.38 -5.74 -8.83
C GLU A 14 18.55 -4.51 -8.45
N ASP A 15 17.41 -4.29 -9.10
CA ASP A 15 16.57 -3.10 -8.92
C ASP A 15 15.33 -3.39 -8.06
N VAL A 16 15.01 -4.67 -7.80
CA VAL A 16 13.84 -5.09 -7.03
C VAL A 16 14.21 -5.34 -5.57
N ASN A 17 13.47 -4.68 -4.68
CA ASN A 17 13.50 -4.96 -3.25
C ASN A 17 12.21 -5.69 -2.87
N VAL A 18 12.33 -6.87 -2.27
CA VAL A 18 11.19 -7.68 -1.83
C VAL A 18 10.88 -7.35 -0.37
N VAL A 19 9.63 -6.99 -0.09
CA VAL A 19 9.16 -6.73 1.26
C VAL A 19 8.93 -8.05 2.01
N GLU A 20 9.22 -8.05 3.31
CA GLU A 20 8.85 -9.14 4.21
C GLU A 20 7.34 -9.44 4.14
N PRO A 21 6.90 -10.68 4.38
CA PRO A 21 5.50 -11.09 4.28
C PRO A 21 4.66 -10.57 5.46
N LEU A 22 4.49 -9.25 5.53
CA LEU A 22 3.82 -8.52 6.60
C LEU A 22 2.34 -8.24 6.31
N PHE A 23 1.94 -8.32 5.04
CA PHE A 23 0.61 -7.89 4.59
C PHE A 23 -0.37 -9.04 4.42
N SER A 24 -1.65 -8.72 4.65
CA SER A 24 -2.80 -9.56 4.29
C SER A 24 -3.61 -8.87 3.19
N ASN A 25 -4.21 -9.67 2.31
CA ASN A 25 -5.02 -9.15 1.20
C ASN A 25 -6.48 -8.98 1.64
N PHE A 26 -6.99 -7.75 1.61
CA PHE A 26 -8.38 -7.42 1.98
C PHE A 26 -9.21 -6.83 0.83
N GLY A 27 -8.57 -6.22 -0.18
CA GLY A 27 -9.27 -5.57 -1.29
C GLY A 27 -9.76 -6.54 -2.38
N GLY A 28 -10.70 -6.09 -3.21
CA GLY A 28 -11.22 -6.88 -4.34
C GLY A 28 -10.28 -7.01 -5.55
N ARG A 29 -9.11 -6.36 -5.51
CA ARG A 29 -8.07 -6.44 -6.56
C ARG A 29 -6.86 -7.20 -6.03
N SER A 30 -6.58 -8.37 -6.62
CA SER A 30 -5.48 -9.24 -6.23
C SER A 30 -4.10 -8.81 -6.76
N SER A 31 -4.04 -7.78 -7.60
CA SER A 31 -2.79 -7.26 -8.15
C SER A 31 -2.94 -5.79 -8.53
N PHE A 32 -1.95 -4.98 -8.15
CA PHE A 32 -1.86 -3.56 -8.41
C PHE A 32 -0.40 -3.08 -8.30
N GLY A 33 -0.12 -1.91 -8.85
CA GLY A 33 1.20 -1.29 -8.85
C GLY A 33 1.12 0.19 -9.26
N GLY A 34 2.13 0.97 -8.88
CA GLY A 34 2.16 2.40 -9.12
C GLY A 34 3.25 3.10 -8.32
N GLN A 35 3.37 4.42 -8.47
CA GLN A 35 4.28 5.24 -7.69
C GLN A 35 3.86 5.21 -6.21
N ILE A 36 4.82 4.89 -5.32
CA ILE A 36 4.56 4.89 -3.88
C ILE A 36 4.44 6.34 -3.39
N ILE A 37 3.37 6.62 -2.65
CA ILE A 37 3.22 7.79 -1.79
C ILE A 37 3.18 7.27 -0.36
N THR A 38 3.89 7.93 0.55
CA THR A 38 3.98 7.48 1.94
C THR A 38 3.29 8.44 2.88
N VAL A 39 2.74 7.87 3.95
CA VAL A 39 2.25 8.62 5.10
C VAL A 39 2.62 7.85 6.35
N LYS A 40 3.03 8.57 7.39
CA LYS A 40 3.32 8.01 8.70
C LYS A 40 2.34 8.61 9.70
N CYS A 41 1.70 7.74 10.47
CA CYS A 41 0.78 8.13 11.53
C CYS A 41 0.82 7.10 12.65
N PHE A 42 0.12 7.38 13.75
CA PHE A 42 -0.02 6.44 14.85
C PHE A 42 -1.42 6.56 15.44
N GLU A 43 -2.25 5.55 15.19
CA GLU A 43 -3.62 5.44 15.74
C GLU A 43 -4.58 6.60 15.40
N ASP A 44 -4.20 7.39 14.39
CA ASP A 44 -4.93 8.52 13.82
C ASP A 44 -4.85 8.43 12.29
N ASN A 45 -5.95 8.71 11.61
CA ASN A 45 -6.08 8.60 10.16
C ASN A 45 -6.53 9.90 9.48
N GLY A 46 -6.46 11.05 10.16
CA GLY A 46 -6.87 12.35 9.57
C GLY A 46 -6.13 12.67 8.27
N LEU A 47 -4.80 12.56 8.28
CA LEU A 47 -3.96 12.74 7.10
C LEU A 47 -4.26 11.74 5.96
N LEU A 48 -4.82 10.59 6.30
CA LEU A 48 -5.15 9.55 5.32
C LEU A 48 -6.31 9.99 4.43
N TYR A 49 -7.34 10.62 5.02
CA TYR A 49 -8.51 11.08 4.28
C TYR A 49 -8.15 12.19 3.29
N ASP A 50 -7.36 13.19 3.71
CA ASP A 50 -6.90 14.26 2.83
C ASP A 50 -6.16 13.71 1.60
N LEU A 51 -5.30 12.70 1.80
CA LEU A 51 -4.56 12.06 0.71
C LEU A 51 -5.45 11.21 -0.21
N LEU A 52 -6.49 10.58 0.33
CA LEU A 52 -7.44 9.77 -0.44
C LEU A 52 -8.36 10.62 -1.33
N GLU A 53 -8.59 11.89 -0.98
CA GLU A 53 -9.32 12.86 -1.81
C GLU A 53 -8.52 13.34 -3.03
N GLU A 54 -7.19 13.20 -3.01
CA GLU A 54 -6.35 13.55 -4.15
C GLU A 54 -6.49 12.55 -5.32
N ASN A 55 -6.01 12.94 -6.51
CA ASN A 55 -6.00 12.07 -7.67
C ASN A 55 -5.05 10.86 -7.48
N GLY A 56 -5.57 9.70 -7.10
CA GLY A 56 -4.80 8.47 -6.88
C GLY A 56 -4.35 7.72 -8.14
N ARG A 57 -4.57 8.24 -9.36
CA ARG A 57 -4.29 7.50 -10.59
C ARG A 57 -2.80 7.16 -10.71
N GLY A 58 -2.51 5.85 -10.79
CA GLY A 58 -1.14 5.35 -10.94
C GLY A 58 -0.30 5.43 -9.66
N ARG A 59 -0.91 5.68 -8.49
CA ARG A 59 -0.26 5.77 -7.19
C ARG A 59 -0.65 4.60 -6.28
N VAL A 60 0.21 4.28 -5.32
CA VAL A 60 -0.02 3.34 -4.22
C VAL A 60 0.30 4.06 -2.92
N LEU A 61 -0.68 4.21 -2.03
CA LEU A 61 -0.47 4.79 -0.70
C LEU A 61 0.06 3.72 0.25
N LEU A 62 1.27 3.92 0.78
CA LEU A 62 1.88 3.08 1.81
C LEU A 62 1.78 3.80 3.16
N VAL A 63 1.12 3.16 4.12
CA VAL A 63 0.83 3.71 5.43
C VAL A 63 1.72 3.05 6.48
N ASP A 64 2.63 3.82 7.07
CA ASP A 64 3.31 3.43 8.30
C ASP A 64 2.44 3.84 9.50
N GLY A 65 1.61 2.91 9.97
CA GLY A 65 0.76 3.07 11.15
C GLY A 65 1.42 2.71 12.49
N GLY A 66 2.74 2.49 12.50
CA GLY A 66 3.48 2.00 13.66
C GLY A 66 3.16 0.54 14.05
N GLY A 67 2.46 -0.21 13.19
CA GLY A 67 2.11 -1.61 13.44
C GLY A 67 1.09 -1.85 14.55
N SER A 68 0.33 -0.82 14.96
CA SER A 68 -0.69 -0.99 16.00
C SER A 68 -1.89 -1.81 15.51
N GLY A 69 -2.24 -2.86 16.25
CA GLY A 69 -3.48 -3.63 16.05
C GLY A 69 -4.68 -3.10 16.84
N ARG A 70 -4.54 -1.96 17.54
CA ARG A 70 -5.58 -1.46 18.47
C ARG A 70 -6.65 -0.62 17.78
N ARG A 71 -6.35 -0.01 16.63
CA ARG A 71 -7.26 0.83 15.85
C ARG A 71 -7.08 0.60 14.36
N ALA A 72 -8.19 0.56 13.63
CA ALA A 72 -8.18 0.57 12.18
C ALA A 72 -7.80 1.97 11.66
N LEU A 73 -6.98 2.02 10.62
CA LEU A 73 -6.67 3.27 9.91
C LEU A 73 -7.55 3.47 8.66
N ILE A 74 -8.09 2.38 8.12
CA ILE A 74 -8.96 2.34 6.94
C ILE A 74 -10.06 1.31 7.15
N ASP A 75 -11.26 1.57 6.62
CA ASP A 75 -12.38 0.65 6.63
C ASP A 75 -13.18 0.72 5.31
N ALA A 76 -14.23 -0.09 5.20
CA ALA A 76 -15.07 -0.17 4.00
C ALA A 76 -16.14 0.94 3.91
N GLY A 77 -16.25 1.82 4.92
CA GLY A 77 -17.19 2.92 4.98
C GLY A 77 -16.68 4.22 4.34
N LEU A 78 -15.47 4.18 3.77
CA LEU A 78 -14.91 5.19 2.90
C LEU A 78 -15.65 5.29 1.55
#